data_AF-F1T970-F1
#
_entry.id   AF-F1T970-F1
#
_cell.length_a   1.000
_cell.length_b   1.000
_cell.length_c   1.000
_cell.angle_alpha   90.00
_cell.angle_beta   90.00
_cell.angle_gamma   90.00
#
_symmetry.space_group_name_H-M   'P 1'
#
loop_
_entity.id
_entity.type
_entity.pdbx_description
1 polymer ?
#
loop_
_entity_poly.entity_id
_entity_poly.type
_entity_poly.pdbx_seq_one_letter_code
_entity_poly.pdbx_strand_id
1 'polypeptide(L)'
;MRKNFKKILCLVMMAAIICTMLTGIAFAADPITVTVRIQGYSAGGNGGSILNEYQVTLNDSTGFTAYDALNKACGDKAISHIALGSGASTYVSSIGGQTEAYFTPNSSYYSGWMFRVWRGASPTTDELPSYSCGAYTMQNGDKMTWYYAIPAESFYTCMSNYTSIQSSYNEGSSFNVNVKAQKFTDIYNWILTGFNDLSGATVKLVRASDGALMASGTTGTNGNVSINVPQVTENTPCYLYVDNKFFTTGALNTGLQYVHSWSKSVTINNVP
;
A
#
# COMPACT_ATOMS: atom_id res chain seq x y z
N MET A 1 -42.21 30.98 50.28
CA MET A 1 -40.89 30.70 49.66
C MET A 1 -40.73 29.26 49.11
N ARG A 2 -41.21 28.21 49.79
CA ARG A 2 -41.06 26.80 49.36
C ARG A 2 -41.69 26.39 48.00
N LYS A 3 -42.73 27.07 47.53
CA LYS A 3 -43.49 26.69 46.31
C LYS A 3 -42.74 27.03 45.00
N ASN A 4 -41.89 28.05 45.02
CA ASN A 4 -41.14 28.50 43.84
C ASN A 4 -39.82 27.72 43.65
N PHE A 5 -39.28 27.15 44.73
CA PHE A 5 -38.04 26.36 44.69
C PHE A 5 -38.20 25.07 43.86
N LYS A 6 -39.33 24.38 43.98
CA LYS A 6 -39.61 23.16 43.19
C LYS A 6 -39.73 23.42 41.68
N LYS A 7 -40.26 24.58 41.29
CA LYS A 7 -40.39 24.98 39.88
C LYS A 7 -39.04 25.32 39.26
N ILE A 8 -38.19 26.04 40.01
CA ILE A 8 -36.83 26.38 39.58
C ILE A 8 -35.98 25.11 39.46
N LEU A 9 -36.06 24.19 40.43
CA LEU A 9 -35.32 22.93 40.38
C LEU A 9 -35.74 22.03 39.19
N CYS A 10 -37.03 22.01 38.84
CA CYS A 10 -37.54 21.26 37.70
C CYS A 10 -37.09 21.85 36.37
N LEU A 11 -37.06 23.18 36.24
CA LEU A 11 -36.52 23.87 35.05
C LEU A 11 -35.02 23.63 34.87
N VAL A 12 -34.24 23.64 35.96
CA VAL A 12 -32.80 23.35 35.92
C VAL A 12 -32.53 21.90 35.52
N MET A 13 -33.31 20.94 36.04
CA MET A 13 -33.19 19.54 35.61
C MET A 13 -33.58 19.33 34.15
N MET A 14 -34.65 19.98 33.66
CA MET A 14 -35.02 19.91 32.25
C MET A 14 -33.94 20.51 31.35
N ALA A 15 -33.37 21.66 31.73
CA ALA A 15 -32.27 22.28 30.99
C ALA A 15 -31.00 21.39 30.98
N ALA A 16 -30.70 20.71 32.09
CA ALA A 16 -29.58 19.76 32.15
C ALA A 16 -29.80 18.53 31.25
N ILE A 17 -31.02 17.98 31.22
CA ILE A 17 -31.38 16.85 30.34
C ILE A 17 -31.31 17.26 28.86
N ILE A 18 -31.81 18.46 28.53
CA ILE A 18 -31.73 19.01 27.17
C ILE A 18 -30.27 19.26 26.76
N CYS A 19 -29.43 19.80 27.65
CA CYS A 19 -27.99 19.95 27.39
C CYS A 19 -27.29 18.60 27.16
N THR A 20 -27.64 17.54 27.89
CA THR A 20 -27.06 16.20 27.65
C THR A 20 -27.55 15.54 26.35
N MET A 21 -28.72 15.90 25.85
CA MET A 21 -29.22 15.41 24.56
C MET A 21 -28.62 16.16 23.36
N LEU A 22 -28.15 17.40 23.57
CA LEU A 22 -27.49 18.22 22.54
C LEU A 22 -25.99 17.91 22.36
N THR A 23 -25.33 17.28 23.32
CA THR A 23 -23.93 16.83 23.19
C THR A 23 -23.77 15.54 22.38
N GLY A 24 -24.88 14.92 21.94
CA GLY A 24 -24.90 13.70 21.15
C GLY A 24 -24.95 13.90 19.63
N ILE A 25 -24.74 15.12 19.13
CA ILE A 25 -24.50 15.32 17.70
C ILE A 25 -23.10 14.75 17.42
N ALA A 26 -23.04 13.47 17.09
CA ALA A 26 -21.87 12.88 16.46
C ALA A 26 -21.65 13.67 15.17
N PHE A 27 -20.62 14.51 15.15
CA PHE A 27 -20.14 15.08 13.91
C PHE A 27 -19.67 13.90 13.07
N ALA A 28 -20.40 13.61 11.99
CA ALA A 28 -20.00 12.60 11.02
C ALA A 28 -18.55 12.90 10.61
N ALA A 29 -17.69 11.89 10.65
CA ALA A 29 -16.31 12.10 10.21
C ALA A 29 -16.32 12.39 8.71
N ASP A 30 -15.51 13.38 8.29
CA ASP A 30 -15.40 13.70 6.87
C ASP A 30 -14.97 12.45 6.08
N PRO A 31 -15.62 12.15 4.94
CA PRO A 31 -15.18 11.06 4.10
C PRO A 31 -13.72 11.23 3.68
N ILE A 32 -12.95 10.14 3.74
CA ILE A 32 -11.55 10.12 3.31
C ILE A 32 -11.42 9.31 2.04
N THR A 33 -10.47 9.68 1.17
CA THR A 33 -10.13 8.92 -0.03
C THR A 33 -8.78 8.26 0.15
N VAL A 34 -8.71 6.96 -0.08
CA VAL A 34 -7.46 6.18 -0.01
C VAL A 34 -7.27 5.38 -1.28
N THR A 35 -6.03 5.05 -1.60
CA THR A 35 -5.70 4.19 -2.75
C THR A 35 -5.38 2.78 -2.28
N VAL A 36 -6.05 1.78 -2.82
CA VAL A 36 -5.82 0.36 -2.52
C VAL A 36 -5.20 -0.33 -3.74
N ARG A 37 -4.21 -1.17 -3.49
CA ARG A 37 -3.61 -2.09 -4.45
C ARG A 37 -3.52 -3.48 -3.83
N ILE A 38 -3.75 -4.55 -4.60
CA ILE A 38 -3.67 -5.95 -4.15
C ILE A 38 -2.71 -6.71 -5.05
N GLN A 39 -1.70 -7.32 -4.45
CA GLN A 39 -0.62 -8.06 -5.13
C GLN A 39 -0.57 -9.50 -4.60
N GLY A 40 -1.06 -10.46 -5.37
CA GLY A 40 -0.97 -11.88 -5.06
C GLY A 40 0.32 -12.53 -5.55
N TYR A 41 0.31 -13.86 -5.57
CA TYR A 41 1.31 -14.67 -6.27
C TYR A 41 0.87 -15.00 -7.71
N SER A 42 1.83 -15.29 -8.57
CA SER A 42 1.65 -15.71 -9.96
C SER A 42 1.80 -17.23 -10.07
N ALA A 43 0.78 -17.98 -9.63
CA ALA A 43 0.70 -19.41 -9.95
C ALA A 43 0.15 -19.56 -11.39
N GLY A 44 1.01 -19.35 -12.40
CA GLY A 44 0.65 -19.62 -13.79
C GLY A 44 0.48 -18.42 -14.73
N GLY A 45 1.16 -17.29 -14.49
CA GLY A 45 1.38 -16.28 -15.55
C GLY A 45 0.60 -14.96 -15.45
N ASN A 46 -0.22 -14.75 -14.41
CA ASN A 46 -0.98 -13.50 -14.23
C ASN A 46 -0.16 -12.33 -13.65
N GLY A 47 1.17 -12.45 -13.57
CA GLY A 47 2.06 -11.39 -13.07
C GLY A 47 1.84 -10.99 -11.61
N GLY A 48 1.03 -11.73 -10.85
CA GLY A 48 0.79 -11.49 -9.42
C GLY A 48 -0.05 -10.25 -9.08
N SER A 49 -0.57 -9.48 -10.04
CA SER A 49 -1.45 -8.33 -9.72
C SER A 49 -2.92 -8.76 -9.69
N ILE A 50 -3.60 -8.57 -8.54
CA ILE A 50 -5.05 -8.86 -8.39
C ILE A 50 -5.85 -7.57 -8.59
N LEU A 51 -5.37 -6.46 -8.04
CA LEU A 51 -5.99 -5.14 -8.17
C LEU A 51 -4.87 -4.10 -8.31
N ASN A 52 -4.85 -3.42 -9.45
CA ASN A 52 -4.04 -2.22 -9.64
C ASN A 52 -4.57 -1.06 -8.77
N GLU A 53 -3.88 0.08 -8.74
CA GLU A 53 -4.28 1.21 -7.91
C GLU A 53 -5.76 1.59 -8.12
N TYR A 54 -6.56 1.51 -7.05
CA TYR A 54 -7.98 1.81 -7.05
C TYR A 54 -8.30 2.73 -5.87
N GLN A 55 -8.94 3.86 -6.16
CA GLN A 55 -9.36 4.80 -5.12
C GLN A 55 -10.68 4.37 -4.52
N VAL A 56 -10.74 4.36 -3.19
CA VAL A 56 -11.98 4.13 -2.43
C VAL A 56 -12.23 5.30 -1.50
N THR A 57 -13.49 5.66 -1.36
CA THR A 57 -13.95 6.64 -0.38
C THR A 57 -14.49 5.89 0.84
N LEU A 58 -13.95 6.22 2.01
CA LEU A 58 -14.36 5.70 3.31
C LEU A 58 -15.14 6.76 4.07
N ASN A 59 -16.15 6.33 4.82
CA ASN A 59 -17.02 7.16 5.64
C ASN A 59 -17.56 6.34 6.83
N ASP A 60 -18.41 6.94 7.66
CA ASP A 60 -18.99 6.30 8.85
C ASP A 60 -19.70 4.95 8.56
N SER A 61 -20.27 4.77 7.37
CA SER A 61 -20.94 3.51 7.00
C SER A 61 -19.98 2.40 6.55
N THR A 62 -18.78 2.76 6.07
CA THR A 62 -17.75 1.80 5.67
C THR A 62 -16.78 1.50 6.81
N GLY A 63 -16.64 2.42 7.77
CA GLY A 63 -15.49 2.45 8.67
C GLY A 63 -14.25 3.05 8.01
N PHE A 64 -13.20 3.23 8.81
CA PHE A 64 -11.97 3.95 8.42
C PHE A 64 -10.70 3.09 8.57
N THR A 65 -10.82 1.77 8.72
CA THR A 65 -9.67 0.89 8.94
C THR A 65 -9.02 0.41 7.64
N ALA A 66 -7.81 -0.16 7.73
CA ALA A 66 -7.16 -0.83 6.60
C ALA A 66 -7.98 -2.02 6.09
N TYR A 67 -8.67 -2.72 6.97
CA TYR A 67 -9.64 -3.75 6.58
C TYR A 67 -10.84 -3.16 5.84
N ASP A 68 -11.41 -2.05 6.32
CA ASP A 68 -12.55 -1.39 5.66
C ASP A 68 -12.19 -0.94 4.24
N ALA A 69 -10.99 -0.40 4.07
CA ALA A 69 -10.44 -0.06 2.76
C ALA A 69 -10.33 -1.27 1.83
N LEU A 70 -9.83 -2.40 2.32
CA LEU A 70 -9.78 -3.65 1.56
C LEU A 70 -11.19 -4.13 1.20
N ASN A 71 -12.07 -4.24 2.19
CA ASN A 71 -13.43 -4.74 2.04
C ASN A 71 -14.20 -3.91 1.00
N LYS A 72 -14.08 -2.58 1.06
CA LYS A 72 -14.68 -1.66 0.08
C LYS A 72 -14.11 -1.86 -1.32
N ALA A 73 -12.79 -1.93 -1.46
CA ALA A 73 -12.14 -2.14 -2.76
C ALA A 73 -12.53 -3.47 -3.38
N CYS A 74 -12.56 -4.54 -2.58
CA CYS A 74 -12.97 -5.87 -2.99
C CYS A 74 -14.45 -5.91 -3.40
N GLY A 75 -15.34 -5.31 -2.62
CA GLY A 75 -16.77 -5.23 -2.93
C GLY A 75 -17.03 -4.50 -4.25
N ASP A 76 -16.41 -3.33 -4.44
CA ASP A 76 -16.57 -2.53 -5.68
C ASP A 76 -16.06 -3.24 -6.93
N LYS A 77 -15.07 -4.12 -6.78
CA LYS A 77 -14.41 -4.82 -7.89
C LYS A 77 -14.81 -6.28 -8.01
N ALA A 78 -15.79 -6.74 -7.22
CA ALA A 78 -16.21 -8.14 -7.14
C ALA A 78 -15.02 -9.12 -6.91
N ILE A 79 -14.04 -8.70 -6.11
CA ILE A 79 -12.92 -9.53 -5.69
C ILE A 79 -13.32 -10.24 -4.40
N SER A 80 -13.30 -11.56 -4.40
CA SER A 80 -13.57 -12.34 -3.19
C SER A 80 -12.46 -12.14 -2.17
N HIS A 81 -12.80 -12.12 -0.88
CA HIS A 81 -11.84 -12.21 0.19
C HIS A 81 -12.47 -12.91 1.40
N ILE A 82 -11.63 -13.51 2.25
CA ILE A 82 -12.04 -14.16 3.49
C ILE A 82 -11.32 -13.48 4.63
N ALA A 83 -12.09 -13.03 5.63
CA ALA A 83 -11.59 -12.49 6.87
C ALA A 83 -12.10 -13.31 8.06
N LEU A 84 -11.25 -13.44 9.08
CA LEU A 84 -11.50 -14.13 10.34
C LEU A 84 -11.41 -13.11 11.49
N GLY A 85 -12.11 -13.38 12.58
CA GLY A 85 -12.18 -12.45 13.72
C GLY A 85 -13.10 -11.25 13.44
N SER A 86 -12.96 -10.19 14.24
CA SER A 86 -13.81 -9.00 14.15
C SER A 86 -13.17 -7.77 14.76
N GLY A 87 -13.49 -6.57 14.25
CA GLY A 87 -12.97 -5.31 14.78
C GLY A 87 -11.44 -5.29 14.77
N ALA A 88 -10.83 -4.87 15.88
CA ALA A 88 -9.37 -4.73 16.01
C ALA A 88 -8.58 -6.06 15.92
N SER A 89 -9.23 -7.23 15.86
CA SER A 89 -8.56 -8.53 15.68
C SER A 89 -8.74 -9.13 14.29
N THR A 90 -9.32 -8.38 13.35
CA THR A 90 -9.61 -8.87 11.99
C THR A 90 -8.33 -9.34 11.28
N TYR A 91 -8.39 -10.55 10.73
CA TYR A 91 -7.31 -11.20 10.00
C TYR A 91 -7.80 -11.61 8.61
N VAL A 92 -7.05 -11.32 7.55
CA VAL A 92 -7.43 -11.67 6.18
C VAL A 92 -6.68 -12.91 5.74
N SER A 93 -7.39 -14.02 5.55
CA SER A 93 -6.80 -15.32 5.19
C SER A 93 -6.82 -15.59 3.68
N SER A 94 -7.63 -14.88 2.90
CA SER A 94 -7.71 -15.07 1.44
C SER A 94 -8.13 -13.80 0.73
N ILE A 95 -7.56 -13.53 -0.45
CA ILE A 95 -7.97 -12.45 -1.36
C ILE A 95 -7.88 -12.96 -2.81
N GLY A 96 -8.90 -12.72 -3.63
CA GLY A 96 -8.96 -13.14 -5.03
C GLY A 96 -8.83 -14.66 -5.22
N GLY A 97 -9.33 -15.45 -4.27
CA GLY A 97 -9.19 -16.92 -4.28
C GLY A 97 -7.81 -17.45 -3.88
N GLN A 98 -6.84 -16.57 -3.58
CA GLN A 98 -5.52 -16.94 -3.12
C GLN A 98 -5.49 -16.97 -1.58
N THR A 99 -5.49 -18.17 -1.02
CA THR A 99 -5.50 -18.42 0.43
C THR A 99 -4.10 -18.40 1.02
N GLU A 100 -3.97 -18.03 2.28
CA GLU A 100 -2.79 -18.25 3.09
C GLU A 100 -2.32 -19.71 3.06
N ALA A 101 -1.09 -19.94 3.47
CA ALA A 101 -0.40 -21.22 3.49
C ALA A 101 -0.29 -21.93 2.13
N TYR A 102 -0.40 -21.19 1.02
CA TYR A 102 -0.16 -21.74 -0.31
C TYR A 102 1.29 -22.20 -0.47
N PHE A 103 2.24 -21.36 -0.03
CA PHE A 103 3.64 -21.74 0.16
C PHE A 103 3.91 -22.04 1.64
N THR A 104 4.53 -23.19 1.89
CA THR A 104 4.98 -23.66 3.21
C THR A 104 6.48 -23.98 3.14
N PRO A 105 7.36 -22.96 3.12
CA PRO A 105 8.81 -23.17 2.96
C PRO A 105 9.42 -24.06 4.06
N ASN A 106 8.82 -24.06 5.25
CA ASN A 106 9.19 -24.94 6.35
C ASN A 106 8.01 -25.12 7.33
N SER A 107 8.22 -25.92 8.39
CA SER A 107 7.20 -26.22 9.40
C SER A 107 6.84 -25.06 10.33
N SER A 108 7.66 -24.00 10.38
CA SER A 108 7.50 -22.89 11.32
C SER A 108 6.78 -21.69 10.72
N TYR A 109 6.78 -21.56 9.39
CA TYR A 109 6.17 -20.43 8.70
C TYR A 109 5.42 -20.86 7.47
N TYR A 110 4.29 -20.19 7.25
CA TYR A 110 3.51 -20.29 6.04
C TYR A 110 3.35 -18.90 5.44
N SER A 111 3.08 -18.88 4.14
CA SER A 111 2.85 -17.65 3.40
C SER A 111 1.47 -17.07 3.66
N GLY A 112 1.29 -15.75 3.58
CA GLY A 112 0.00 -15.15 3.93
C GLY A 112 -0.15 -13.73 3.43
N TRP A 113 -1.27 -13.13 3.79
CA TRP A 113 -1.59 -11.76 3.41
C TRP A 113 -1.06 -10.77 4.43
N MET A 114 -0.41 -9.75 3.91
CA MET A 114 0.10 -8.64 4.68
C MET A 114 -0.29 -7.35 4.00
N PHE A 115 -0.23 -6.24 4.73
CA PHE A 115 -0.48 -4.93 4.17
C PHE A 115 0.59 -3.94 4.62
N ARG A 116 0.78 -2.92 3.80
CA ARG A 116 1.63 -1.78 4.10
C ARG A 116 0.92 -0.51 3.68
N VAL A 117 1.16 0.57 4.41
CA VAL A 117 0.51 1.85 4.19
C VAL A 117 1.57 2.90 3.95
N TRP A 118 1.48 3.55 2.80
CA TRP A 118 2.30 4.69 2.48
C TRP A 118 1.50 5.97 2.72
N ARG A 119 1.98 6.77 3.68
CA ARG A 119 1.43 8.09 4.03
C ARG A 119 2.30 9.21 3.47
N GLY A 120 1.70 10.11 2.69
CA GLY A 120 2.36 11.30 2.15
C GLY A 120 3.23 11.04 0.90
N ALA A 121 4.17 11.95 0.62
CA ALA A 121 4.89 11.97 -0.67
C ALA A 121 6.18 11.12 -0.71
N SER A 122 6.61 10.50 0.40
CA SER A 122 7.88 9.75 0.45
C SER A 122 7.67 8.27 0.76
N PRO A 123 8.04 7.31 -0.11
CA PRO A 123 7.90 5.87 0.17
C PRO A 123 8.86 5.37 1.25
N THR A 124 9.67 6.25 1.86
CA THR A 124 10.42 5.95 3.08
C THR A 124 9.55 6.05 4.34
N THR A 125 8.34 6.64 4.26
CA THR A 125 7.30 6.62 5.30
C THR A 125 6.31 5.49 5.09
N ASP A 126 6.70 4.48 4.30
CA ASP A 126 5.90 3.29 4.11
C ASP A 126 5.94 2.47 5.41
N GLU A 127 4.81 2.41 6.07
CA GLU A 127 4.61 1.72 7.33
C GLU A 127 4.24 0.27 7.04
N LEU A 128 4.92 -0.65 7.73
CA LEU A 128 4.40 -1.99 7.93
C LEU A 128 3.77 -2.06 9.33
N PRO A 129 2.44 -2.03 9.45
CA PRO A 129 1.81 -2.10 10.75
C PRO A 129 2.08 -3.44 11.43
N SER A 130 2.49 -3.38 12.70
CA SER A 130 2.69 -4.56 13.56
C SER A 130 1.39 -5.02 14.26
N TYR A 131 0.26 -4.47 13.85
CA TYR A 131 -1.06 -4.73 14.42
C TYR A 131 -2.08 -5.00 13.31
N SER A 132 -3.21 -5.59 13.71
CA SER A 132 -4.25 -6.05 12.79
C SER A 132 -4.76 -4.95 11.86
N CYS A 133 -5.10 -5.34 10.64
CA CYS A 133 -5.74 -4.48 9.64
C CYS A 133 -7.07 -3.86 10.12
N GLY A 134 -7.76 -4.48 11.08
CA GLY A 134 -8.97 -3.92 11.69
C GLY A 134 -8.69 -2.91 12.82
N ALA A 135 -7.43 -2.69 13.20
CA ALA A 135 -7.01 -1.69 14.17
C ALA A 135 -6.28 -0.49 13.53
N TYR A 136 -5.76 -0.66 12.31
CA TYR A 136 -5.09 0.42 11.58
C TYR A 136 -6.09 1.40 10.99
N THR A 137 -6.12 2.63 11.52
CA THR A 137 -6.99 3.71 10.99
C THR A 137 -6.29 4.41 9.83
N MET A 138 -6.97 4.42 8.69
CA MET A 138 -6.54 5.07 7.46
C MET A 138 -6.74 6.59 7.54
N GLN A 139 -5.91 7.33 6.81
CA GLN A 139 -6.01 8.78 6.68
C GLN A 139 -6.25 9.16 5.22
N ASN A 140 -6.82 10.35 5.00
CA ASN A 140 -7.06 10.85 3.64
C ASN A 140 -5.74 10.93 2.86
N GLY A 141 -5.74 10.36 1.66
CA GLY A 141 -4.57 10.28 0.77
C GLY A 141 -3.65 9.08 1.03
N ASP A 142 -3.90 8.25 2.05
CA ASP A 142 -3.10 7.05 2.31
C ASP A 142 -3.15 6.10 1.10
N LYS A 143 -2.01 5.47 0.83
CA LYS A 143 -1.82 4.48 -0.24
C LYS A 143 -1.50 3.12 0.36
N MET A 144 -2.44 2.20 0.34
CA MET A 144 -2.31 0.85 0.89
C MET A 144 -1.97 -0.17 -0.19
N THR A 145 -1.01 -1.05 0.09
CA THR A 145 -0.79 -2.27 -0.70
C THR A 145 -1.02 -3.48 0.18
N TRP A 146 -2.01 -4.29 -0.17
CA TRP A 146 -2.10 -5.69 0.25
C TRP A 146 -1.19 -6.53 -0.63
N TYR A 147 -0.42 -7.40 -0.03
CA TYR A 147 0.48 -8.27 -0.76
C TYR A 147 0.58 -9.65 -0.11
N TYR A 148 0.78 -10.66 -0.95
CA TYR A 148 1.09 -12.01 -0.51
C TYR A 148 2.57 -12.11 -0.17
N ALA A 149 2.88 -12.66 1.00
CA ALA A 149 4.22 -12.68 1.55
C ALA A 149 4.61 -14.06 2.05
N ILE A 150 5.91 -14.34 1.97
CA ILE A 150 6.57 -15.43 2.67
C ILE A 150 7.49 -14.76 3.70
N PRO A 151 7.11 -14.64 4.98
CA PRO A 151 7.77 -13.74 5.93
C PRO A 151 9.31 -13.90 6.04
N ALA A 152 9.89 -15.08 5.78
CA ALA A 152 11.36 -15.26 5.79
C ALA A 152 12.07 -14.96 4.45
N GLU A 153 11.32 -14.99 3.35
CA GLU A 153 11.87 -15.04 2.00
C GLU A 153 11.44 -13.86 1.15
N SER A 154 10.44 -13.09 1.60
CA SER A 154 9.96 -11.90 0.93
C SER A 154 10.65 -10.66 1.49
N PHE A 155 11.12 -9.82 0.57
CA PHE A 155 11.60 -8.50 0.89
C PHE A 155 10.99 -7.49 -0.04
N TYR A 156 10.95 -6.25 0.42
CA TYR A 156 10.12 -5.21 -0.13
C TYR A 156 10.98 -4.12 -0.74
N THR A 157 11.11 -4.08 -2.06
CA THR A 157 11.84 -2.98 -2.70
C THR A 157 11.02 -1.69 -2.76
N CYS A 158 11.71 -0.55 -2.67
CA CYS A 158 11.17 0.79 -2.91
C CYS A 158 12.25 1.72 -3.49
N MET A 159 11.83 2.82 -4.11
CA MET A 159 12.73 3.90 -4.52
C MET A 159 12.97 4.84 -3.33
N SER A 160 14.11 4.76 -2.67
CA SER A 160 14.39 5.58 -1.48
C SER A 160 14.67 7.05 -1.79
N ASN A 161 14.99 7.39 -3.04
CA ASN A 161 15.13 8.78 -3.50
C ASN A 161 13.88 9.30 -4.25
N TYR A 162 12.71 8.69 -4.04
CA TYR A 162 11.46 9.03 -4.74
C TYR A 162 11.08 10.52 -4.73
N THR A 163 11.32 11.21 -3.62
CA THR A 163 11.04 12.65 -3.49
C THR A 163 12.03 13.50 -4.29
N SER A 164 13.26 13.02 -4.48
CA SER A 164 14.30 13.67 -5.28
C SER A 164 14.20 13.37 -6.77
N ILE A 165 13.48 12.30 -7.16
CA ILE A 165 13.15 12.04 -8.57
C ILE A 165 12.18 13.13 -9.05
N GLN A 166 12.61 13.86 -10.09
CA GLN A 166 11.87 14.97 -10.69
C GLN A 166 10.62 14.47 -11.41
N SER A 167 9.62 15.34 -11.56
CA SER A 167 8.41 15.05 -12.34
C SER A 167 8.63 15.16 -13.85
N SER A 168 9.78 15.66 -14.31
CA SER A 168 10.10 15.77 -15.72
C SER A 168 11.60 15.67 -16.00
N TYR A 169 11.97 15.07 -17.12
CA TYR A 169 13.33 14.98 -17.63
C TYR A 169 13.35 15.23 -19.14
N ASN A 170 14.42 15.83 -19.65
CA ASN A 170 14.62 16.00 -21.09
C ASN A 170 15.10 14.68 -21.71
N GLU A 171 14.68 14.39 -22.94
CA GLU A 171 15.22 13.26 -23.68
C GLU A 171 16.74 13.30 -23.81
N GLY A 172 17.38 12.13 -23.87
CA GLY A 172 18.85 12.00 -23.92
C GLY A 172 19.57 12.30 -22.61
N SER A 173 18.88 12.83 -21.60
CA SER A 173 19.43 12.96 -20.24
C SER A 173 19.47 11.60 -19.52
N SER A 174 20.05 11.59 -18.32
CA SER A 174 20.03 10.42 -17.43
C SER A 174 19.74 10.85 -16.00
N PHE A 175 19.07 10.00 -15.23
CA PHE A 175 18.86 10.22 -13.80
C PHE A 175 19.05 8.94 -12.99
N ASN A 176 19.43 9.11 -11.72
CA ASN A 176 19.70 7.99 -10.83
C ASN A 176 18.46 7.62 -10.00
N VAL A 177 18.24 6.32 -9.86
CA VAL A 177 17.28 5.72 -8.93
C VAL A 177 18.05 4.93 -7.88
N ASN A 178 17.77 5.21 -6.61
CA ASN A 178 18.30 4.45 -5.49
C ASN A 178 17.18 3.54 -4.98
N VAL A 179 17.34 2.24 -5.19
CA VAL A 179 16.47 1.20 -4.66
C VAL A 179 16.96 0.84 -3.26
N LYS A 180 16.02 0.61 -2.36
CA LYS A 180 16.25 -0.04 -1.05
C LYS A 180 15.28 -1.17 -0.87
N ALA A 181 15.60 -2.13 -0.01
CA ALA A 181 14.63 -3.12 0.42
C ALA A 181 14.64 -3.31 1.94
N GLN A 182 13.54 -3.83 2.45
CA GLN A 182 13.41 -4.30 3.83
C GLN A 182 13.02 -5.78 3.82
N LYS A 183 13.55 -6.55 4.75
CA LYS A 183 13.20 -7.96 4.97
C LYS A 183 12.96 -8.23 6.44
N PHE A 184 12.19 -9.26 6.77
CA PHE A 184 12.12 -9.71 8.16
C PHE A 184 13.44 -10.36 8.55
N THR A 185 13.99 -9.91 9.67
CA THR A 185 15.09 -10.62 10.36
C THR A 185 14.58 -11.46 11.51
N ASP A 186 13.42 -11.10 12.05
CA ASP A 186 12.71 -11.86 13.07
C ASP A 186 11.22 -11.78 12.78
N ILE A 187 10.63 -12.89 12.34
CA ILE A 187 9.22 -12.96 11.95
C ILE A 187 8.34 -13.02 13.20
N TYR A 188 8.81 -13.61 14.30
CA TYR A 188 8.02 -13.75 15.52
C TYR A 188 7.80 -12.40 16.19
N ASN A 189 8.82 -11.55 16.14
CA ASN A 189 8.76 -10.19 16.67
C ASN A 189 8.45 -9.13 15.60
N TRP A 190 8.14 -9.55 14.36
CA TRP A 190 7.85 -8.69 13.21
C TRP A 190 8.92 -7.62 12.95
N ILE A 191 10.19 -7.96 13.18
CA ILE A 191 11.33 -7.05 13.03
C ILE A 191 11.77 -7.05 11.57
N LEU A 192 11.67 -5.87 10.92
CA LEU A 192 12.25 -5.62 9.61
C LEU A 192 13.56 -4.87 9.71
N THR A 193 14.53 -5.26 8.88
CA THR A 193 15.76 -4.50 8.70
C THR A 193 15.99 -4.18 7.23
N GLY A 194 16.82 -3.17 6.99
CA GLY A 194 17.35 -2.91 5.65
C GLY A 194 18.05 -4.15 5.10
N PHE A 195 17.80 -4.42 3.82
CA PHE A 195 18.50 -5.42 3.04
C PHE A 195 19.42 -4.71 2.06
N ASN A 196 20.70 -5.07 2.11
CA ASN A 196 21.77 -4.31 1.46
C ASN A 196 22.24 -4.91 0.14
N ASP A 197 21.92 -6.18 -0.16
CA ASP A 197 22.30 -6.79 -1.44
C ASP A 197 21.18 -6.63 -2.45
N LEU A 198 21.16 -5.48 -3.13
CA LEU A 198 20.09 -5.13 -4.06
C LEU A 198 20.50 -5.40 -5.49
N SER A 199 21.51 -6.23 -5.73
CA SER A 199 21.90 -6.60 -7.07
C SER A 199 20.75 -7.34 -7.78
N GLY A 200 20.38 -6.91 -8.99
CA GLY A 200 19.35 -7.58 -9.78
C GLY A 200 17.94 -6.96 -9.76
N ALA A 201 17.68 -5.94 -8.93
CA ALA A 201 16.40 -5.22 -9.01
C ALA A 201 16.32 -4.44 -10.32
N THR A 202 15.21 -4.60 -11.04
CA THR A 202 15.01 -3.92 -12.31
C THR A 202 14.21 -2.67 -12.07
N VAL A 203 14.67 -1.52 -12.54
CA VAL A 203 13.86 -0.29 -12.58
C VAL A 203 13.38 -0.09 -14.00
N LYS A 204 12.08 0.14 -14.17
CA LYS A 204 11.43 0.35 -15.45
C LYS A 204 10.83 1.74 -15.53
N LEU A 205 11.04 2.37 -16.68
CA LEU A 205 10.32 3.55 -17.14
C LEU A 205 9.40 3.08 -18.27
N VAL A 206 8.10 3.21 -18.08
CA VAL A 206 7.09 2.80 -19.08
C VAL A 206 6.24 3.98 -19.48
N ARG A 207 5.77 3.99 -20.72
CA ARG A 207 4.83 5.00 -21.20
C ARG A 207 3.48 4.82 -20.54
N ALA A 208 2.87 5.93 -20.11
CA ALA A 208 1.62 5.88 -19.36
C ALA A 208 0.41 5.48 -20.22
N SER A 209 0.42 5.75 -21.53
CA SER A 209 -0.72 5.51 -22.43
C SER A 209 -0.93 4.04 -22.77
N ASP A 210 0.15 3.28 -22.95
CA ASP A 210 0.12 1.91 -23.48
C ASP A 210 0.96 0.93 -22.65
N GLY A 211 1.69 1.39 -21.63
CA GLY A 211 2.59 0.58 -20.83
C GLY A 211 3.86 0.15 -21.57
N ALA A 212 4.16 0.71 -22.74
CA ALA A 212 5.35 0.36 -23.50
C ALA A 212 6.62 0.66 -22.70
N LEU A 213 7.55 -0.31 -22.66
CA LEU A 213 8.84 -0.13 -22.01
C LEU A 213 9.66 0.93 -22.76
N MET A 214 9.97 2.03 -22.08
CA MET A 214 10.72 3.15 -22.63
C MET A 214 12.21 3.03 -22.28
N ALA A 215 12.51 2.67 -21.03
CA ALA A 215 13.86 2.42 -20.56
C ALA A 215 13.84 1.47 -19.37
N SER A 216 14.96 0.79 -19.12
CA SER A 216 15.16 -0.01 -17.93
C SER A 216 16.63 -0.03 -17.51
N GLY A 217 16.87 -0.32 -16.25
CA GLY A 217 18.19 -0.66 -15.76
C GLY A 217 18.11 -1.62 -14.59
N THR A 218 19.21 -2.32 -14.33
CA THR A 218 19.33 -3.24 -13.20
C THR A 218 20.27 -2.65 -12.16
N THR A 219 19.89 -2.72 -10.89
CA THR A 219 20.70 -2.22 -9.78
C THR A 219 21.92 -3.10 -9.53
N GLY A 220 23.02 -2.45 -9.15
CA GLY A 220 24.15 -3.14 -8.52
C GLY A 220 23.89 -3.41 -7.03
N THR A 221 24.90 -3.93 -6.32
CA THR A 221 24.79 -4.27 -4.89
C THR A 221 24.28 -3.11 -4.03
N ASN A 222 24.74 -1.88 -4.29
CA ASN A 222 24.33 -0.69 -3.54
C ASN A 222 22.90 -0.18 -3.86
N GLY A 223 22.14 -0.89 -4.70
CA GLY A 223 20.77 -0.51 -5.08
C GLY A 223 20.69 0.67 -6.06
N ASN A 224 21.82 1.18 -6.56
CA ASN A 224 21.85 2.28 -7.52
C ASN A 224 21.68 1.79 -8.95
N VAL A 225 20.92 2.54 -9.73
CA VAL A 225 20.79 2.37 -11.19
C VAL A 225 20.61 3.73 -11.86
N SER A 226 21.26 3.92 -13.02
CA SER A 226 21.04 5.08 -13.88
C SER A 226 20.04 4.71 -14.98
N ILE A 227 19.03 5.55 -15.19
CA ILE A 227 18.06 5.41 -16.27
C ILE A 227 18.38 6.46 -17.33
N ASN A 228 18.72 6.00 -18.54
CA ASN A 228 18.89 6.85 -19.70
C ASN A 228 17.52 7.14 -20.31
N VAL A 229 17.20 8.43 -20.45
CA VAL A 229 15.91 8.89 -20.96
C VAL A 229 15.91 8.75 -22.48
N PRO A 230 15.01 7.96 -23.07
CA PRO A 230 14.99 7.74 -24.51
C PRO A 230 14.54 9.01 -25.26
N GLN A 231 14.85 9.05 -26.55
CA GLN A 231 14.30 10.04 -27.47
C GLN A 231 12.79 9.82 -27.65
N VAL A 232 12.04 10.91 -27.73
CA VAL A 232 10.58 10.92 -27.89
C VAL A 232 10.17 11.96 -28.92
N THR A 233 9.13 11.66 -29.70
CA THR A 233 8.62 12.58 -30.73
C THR A 233 7.76 13.70 -30.16
N GLU A 234 7.30 13.56 -28.92
CA GLU A 234 6.48 14.54 -28.20
C GLU A 234 6.65 14.36 -26.69
N ASN A 235 6.18 15.33 -25.91
CA ASN A 235 6.18 15.21 -24.45
C ASN A 235 5.39 13.97 -24.03
N THR A 236 6.07 13.01 -23.41
CA THR A 236 5.54 11.66 -23.18
C THR A 236 5.39 11.42 -21.67
N PRO A 237 4.15 11.31 -21.16
CA PRO A 237 3.92 10.89 -19.78
C PRO A 237 4.33 9.43 -19.57
N CYS A 238 5.00 9.17 -18.46
CA CYS A 238 5.57 7.89 -18.09
C CYS A 238 5.33 7.56 -16.61
N TYR A 239 5.45 6.28 -16.30
CA TYR A 239 5.54 5.75 -14.94
C TYR A 239 6.92 5.12 -14.71
N LEU A 240 7.55 5.48 -13.60
CA LEU A 240 8.79 4.90 -13.13
C LEU A 240 8.50 4.01 -11.91
N TYR A 241 8.98 2.76 -11.92
CA TYR A 241 8.82 1.84 -10.79
C TYR A 241 9.94 0.80 -10.74
N VAL A 242 10.10 0.16 -9.58
CA VAL A 242 10.93 -1.03 -9.42
C VAL A 242 10.10 -2.25 -9.81
N ASP A 243 10.53 -2.95 -10.84
CA ASP A 243 10.01 -4.23 -11.30
C ASP A 243 10.69 -5.38 -10.56
N ASN A 244 9.89 -6.36 -10.12
CA ASN A 244 10.26 -7.42 -9.18
C ASN A 244 10.45 -6.95 -7.73
N LYS A 245 9.36 -6.44 -7.15
CA LYS A 245 9.32 -5.93 -5.76
C LYS A 245 9.64 -6.97 -4.70
N PHE A 246 9.42 -8.26 -4.99
CA PHE A 246 9.79 -9.41 -4.17
C PHE A 246 10.80 -10.26 -4.95
N PHE A 247 11.98 -10.55 -4.40
CA PHE A 247 12.67 -11.78 -4.78
C PHE A 247 12.41 -12.80 -3.68
N THR A 248 12.16 -14.02 -4.09
CA THR A 248 12.24 -15.21 -3.25
C THR A 248 13.47 -15.97 -3.72
N THR A 249 14.27 -16.50 -2.79
CA THR A 249 15.41 -17.36 -3.14
C THR A 249 14.96 -18.82 -3.13
N GLY A 250 15.63 -19.69 -3.90
CA GLY A 250 15.37 -21.14 -3.86
C GLY A 250 14.15 -21.60 -4.66
N ALA A 251 13.53 -22.71 -4.22
CA ALA A 251 12.48 -23.44 -4.94
C ALA A 251 11.13 -22.71 -5.04
N LEU A 252 11.01 -21.53 -4.43
CA LEU A 252 9.80 -20.70 -4.38
C LEU A 252 9.92 -19.46 -5.28
N ASN A 253 10.92 -19.44 -6.17
CA ASN A 253 11.22 -18.34 -7.07
C ASN A 253 10.11 -18.01 -8.09
N THR A 254 9.18 -18.91 -8.40
CA THR A 254 8.16 -18.63 -9.44
C THR A 254 6.92 -17.90 -8.92
N GLY A 255 6.71 -17.84 -7.61
CA GLY A 255 5.44 -17.41 -7.03
C GLY A 255 5.26 -15.90 -6.89
N LEU A 256 6.28 -15.17 -6.45
CA LEU A 256 6.15 -13.76 -6.04
C LEU A 256 6.89 -12.77 -6.96
N GLN A 257 7.45 -13.26 -8.06
CA GLN A 257 8.10 -12.41 -9.07
C GLN A 257 7.04 -11.58 -9.82
N TYR A 258 7.43 -10.45 -10.41
CA TYR A 258 6.60 -9.56 -11.26
C TYR A 258 5.65 -8.57 -10.59
N VAL A 259 5.79 -8.31 -9.30
CA VAL A 259 5.08 -7.20 -8.64
C VAL A 259 5.86 -5.89 -8.76
N HIS A 260 5.15 -4.77 -8.88
CA HIS A 260 5.77 -3.45 -9.04
C HIS A 260 5.77 -2.64 -7.72
N SER A 261 6.79 -1.82 -7.51
CA SER A 261 6.75 -0.77 -6.48
C SER A 261 5.59 0.20 -6.74
N TRP A 262 5.37 1.16 -5.83
CA TRP A 262 4.57 2.31 -6.23
C TRP A 262 5.23 3.05 -7.39
N SER A 263 4.41 3.58 -8.30
CA SER A 263 4.90 4.30 -9.46
C SER A 263 5.11 5.79 -9.16
N LYS A 264 6.13 6.37 -9.78
CA LYS A 264 6.34 7.82 -9.87
C LYS A 264 5.92 8.28 -11.26
N SER A 265 5.00 9.24 -11.33
CA SER A 265 4.69 9.92 -12.59
C SER A 265 5.86 10.82 -13.00
N VAL A 266 6.32 10.66 -14.24
CA VAL A 266 7.43 11.40 -14.84
C VAL A 266 7.02 11.78 -16.26
N THR A 267 7.36 12.98 -16.73
CA THR A 267 7.17 13.39 -18.13
C THR A 267 8.53 13.44 -18.83
N ILE A 268 8.67 12.77 -19.97
CA ILE A 268 9.83 12.96 -20.84
C ILE A 268 9.53 14.13 -21.77
N ASN A 269 10.37 15.16 -21.76
CA ASN A 269 10.24 16.31 -22.64
C ASN A 269 11.01 16.06 -23.94
N ASN A 270 10.34 16.26 -25.08
CA ASN A 270 11.02 16.39 -26.37
C ASN A 270 11.78 17.73 -26.37
N VAL A 271 13.08 17.69 -26.69
CA VAL A 271 13.91 18.89 -26.82
C VAL A 271 14.29 19.04 -28.29
N PRO A 272 13.77 20.08 -28.98
CA PRO A 272 14.05 20.31 -30.40
C PRO A 272 15.54 20.50 -30.73
#